data_AF-G5DY14-F1
#
_entry.id   AF-G5DY14-F1
#
_cell.length_a   1.000
_cell.length_b   1.000
_cell.length_c   1.000
_cell.angle_alpha   90.00
_cell.angle_beta   90.00
_cell.angle_gamma   90.00
#
_symmetry.space_group_name_H-M   'P 1'
#
loop_
_entity.id
_entity.type
_entity.pdbx_description
1 polymer ?
#
loop_
_entity_poly.entity_id
_entity_poly.type
_entity_poly.pdbx_seq_one_letter_code
_entity_poly.pdbx_strand_id
1 'polypeptide(L)'
;SSIIHLNVTYDYSDGRNTSAEDTWDYIQRNLKCCWTSQNWTDNQIINNSTNEYPCSCMINQTSPNGFCAYNGTLRSSVYTTGCMQVESWLQNNLGIILGVCVGVAVIELLGLILSICLCRGIQSEDYTKVPK
;
A
#
# COMPACT_ATOMS: atom_id res chain seq x y z
N SER A 1 -2.87 15.14 13.41
CA SER A 1 -2.51 14.52 12.12
C SER A 1 -3.76 13.91 11.51
N SER A 2 -3.97 14.00 10.19
CA SER A 2 -5.21 13.53 9.53
C SER A 2 -5.51 12.05 9.77
N ILE A 3 -4.46 11.24 9.95
CA ILE A 3 -4.55 9.82 10.30
C ILE A 3 -5.23 9.62 11.66
N ILE A 4 -4.90 10.43 12.68
CA ILE A 4 -5.50 10.33 14.02
C ILE A 4 -7.00 10.67 13.97
N HIS A 5 -7.40 11.57 13.07
CA HIS A 5 -8.82 11.89 12.89
C HIS A 5 -9.57 10.74 12.22
N LEU A 6 -9.03 10.20 11.11
CA LEU A 6 -9.59 9.04 10.42
C LEU A 6 -9.75 7.86 11.40
N ASN A 7 -8.79 7.72 12.29
CA ASN A 7 -8.77 6.70 13.31
C ASN A 7 -9.99 6.76 14.27
N VAL A 8 -10.28 7.95 14.80
CA VAL A 8 -11.40 8.16 15.72
C VAL A 8 -12.75 8.08 15.00
N THR A 9 -12.81 8.47 13.73
CA THR A 9 -14.05 8.55 12.95
C THR A 9 -14.28 7.35 12.02
N TYR A 10 -13.43 6.33 12.03
CA TYR A 10 -13.54 5.17 11.14
C TYR A 10 -14.86 4.45 11.41
N ASP A 11 -15.71 4.36 10.39
CA ASP A 11 -16.99 3.66 10.41
C ASP A 11 -17.32 3.18 9.01
N TYR A 12 -16.79 1.99 8.65
CA TYR A 12 -17.06 1.40 7.35
C TYR A 12 -18.56 1.18 7.05
N SER A 13 -19.40 1.08 8.09
CA SER A 13 -20.82 0.79 7.94
C SER A 13 -21.66 1.99 7.53
N ASP A 14 -21.19 3.22 7.77
CA ASP A 14 -21.93 4.44 7.48
C ASP A 14 -21.79 4.93 6.02
N GLY A 15 -20.78 4.40 5.31
CA GLY A 15 -20.52 4.69 3.92
C GLY A 15 -20.09 6.14 3.61
N ARG A 16 -19.69 6.95 4.60
CA ARG A 16 -19.36 8.37 4.41
C ARG A 16 -17.92 8.60 3.99
N ASN A 17 -16.97 7.84 4.54
CA ASN A 17 -15.53 8.04 4.31
C ASN A 17 -14.88 6.87 3.55
N THR A 18 -15.67 6.17 2.72
CA THR A 18 -15.27 4.90 2.07
C THR A 18 -13.91 4.97 1.38
N SER A 19 -13.61 6.05 0.65
CA SER A 19 -12.32 6.18 -0.05
C SER A 19 -11.13 6.25 0.91
N ALA A 20 -11.25 7.00 2.00
CA ALA A 20 -10.20 7.12 3.01
C ALA A 20 -10.05 5.84 3.82
N GLU A 21 -11.17 5.19 4.16
CA GLU A 21 -11.22 3.95 4.91
C GLU A 21 -10.69 2.77 4.10
N ASP A 22 -11.10 2.61 2.84
CA ASP A 22 -10.57 1.58 1.93
C ASP A 22 -9.06 1.73 1.72
N THR A 23 -8.61 2.99 1.55
CA THR A 23 -7.18 3.29 1.42
C THR A 23 -6.44 2.94 2.71
N TRP A 24 -7.01 3.25 3.87
CA TRP A 24 -6.41 2.94 5.16
C TRP A 24 -6.32 1.43 5.40
N ASP A 25 -7.40 0.70 5.11
CA ASP A 25 -7.45 -0.76 5.18
C ASP A 25 -6.46 -1.39 4.21
N TYR A 26 -6.31 -0.83 3.00
CA TYR A 26 -5.28 -1.24 2.05
C TYR A 26 -3.87 -1.07 2.63
N ILE A 27 -3.56 0.08 3.21
CA ILE A 27 -2.24 0.36 3.81
C ILE A 27 -1.94 -0.64 4.93
N GLN A 28 -2.86 -0.85 5.86
CA GLN A 28 -2.68 -1.76 6.99
C GLN A 28 -2.38 -3.20 6.53
N ARG A 29 -3.13 -3.69 5.53
CA ARG A 29 -2.94 -5.02 4.97
C ARG A 29 -1.61 -5.19 4.23
N ASN A 30 -1.27 -4.23 3.36
CA ASN A 30 -0.07 -4.33 2.54
C ASN A 30 1.22 -4.11 3.34
N LEU A 31 1.18 -3.17 4.28
CA LEU A 31 2.32 -2.84 5.12
C LEU A 31 2.39 -3.67 6.41
N LYS A 32 1.41 -4.57 6.62
CA LYS A 32 1.32 -5.47 7.80
C LYS A 32 1.49 -4.72 9.11
N CYS A 33 0.77 -3.61 9.22
CA CYS A 33 0.80 -2.72 10.37
C CYS A 33 -0.62 -2.48 10.87
N CYS A 34 -0.76 -2.10 12.13
CA CYS A 34 -2.03 -1.76 12.73
C CYS A 34 -1.94 -0.44 13.49
N TRP A 35 -2.62 0.57 12.95
CA TRP A 35 -2.80 1.86 13.61
C TRP A 35 -1.50 2.55 14.07
N THR A 36 -1.55 3.44 15.05
CA THR A 36 -0.37 4.03 15.67
C THR A 36 0.33 3.07 16.64
N SER A 37 -0.44 2.32 17.46
CA SER A 37 0.05 1.39 18.49
C SER A 37 -1.09 0.77 19.31
N GLN A 38 -2.08 0.16 18.66
CA GLN A 38 -3.30 -0.38 19.29
C GLN A 38 -4.39 0.61 19.74
N ASN A 39 -4.31 1.89 19.37
CA ASN A 39 -5.30 2.90 19.75
C ASN A 39 -6.65 2.81 18.99
N TRP A 40 -7.02 1.67 18.41
CA TRP A 40 -8.33 1.52 17.77
C TRP A 40 -9.47 1.52 18.79
N THR A 41 -9.19 1.21 20.05
CA THR A 41 -10.14 1.29 21.18
C THR A 41 -10.64 2.71 21.46
N ASP A 42 -9.94 3.74 20.94
CA ASP A 42 -10.37 5.14 21.08
C ASP A 42 -11.56 5.47 20.17
N ASN A 43 -11.86 4.59 19.20
CA ASN A 43 -13.04 4.71 18.35
C ASN A 43 -14.29 4.37 19.18
N GLN A 44 -15.29 5.25 19.15
CA GLN A 44 -16.52 5.10 19.94
C GLN A 44 -17.35 3.87 19.57
N ILE A 45 -17.23 3.36 18.34
CA ILE A 45 -17.94 2.16 17.88
C ILE A 45 -17.35 0.93 18.55
N ILE A 46 -16.02 0.80 18.54
CA ILE A 46 -15.33 -0.35 19.14
C ILE A 46 -15.31 -0.25 20.67
N ASN A 47 -15.22 0.94 21.25
CA ASN A 47 -15.24 1.11 22.71
C ASN A 47 -16.49 0.49 23.37
N ASN A 48 -17.62 0.49 22.65
CA ASN A 48 -18.86 -0.13 23.12
C ASN A 48 -18.92 -1.64 22.89
N SER A 49 -17.95 -2.22 22.17
CA SER A 49 -17.85 -3.64 21.84
C SER A 49 -16.67 -4.28 22.56
N THR A 50 -16.92 -5.31 23.37
CA THR A 50 -15.86 -5.88 24.21
C THR A 50 -14.82 -6.72 23.46
N ASN A 51 -15.03 -7.08 22.19
CA ASN A 51 -14.15 -8.01 21.46
C ASN A 51 -13.96 -7.68 19.96
N GLU A 52 -13.99 -6.41 19.57
CA GLU A 52 -13.86 -6.01 18.16
C GLU A 52 -12.54 -5.30 17.85
N TYR A 53 -12.08 -5.43 16.61
CA TYR A 53 -10.89 -4.78 16.08
C TYR A 53 -11.05 -4.55 14.57
N PRO A 54 -10.28 -3.63 13.95
CA PRO A 54 -10.33 -3.44 12.50
C PRO A 54 -9.92 -4.73 11.76
N CYS A 55 -10.78 -5.21 10.86
CA CYS A 55 -10.56 -6.44 10.10
C CYS A 55 -9.25 -6.40 9.28
N SER A 56 -8.88 -5.22 8.78
CA SER A 56 -7.65 -4.94 8.03
C SER A 56 -6.37 -5.16 8.83
N CYS A 57 -6.43 -5.18 10.17
CA CYS A 57 -5.31 -5.49 11.05
C CYS A 57 -5.09 -7.01 11.26
N MET A 58 -5.96 -7.87 10.74
CA MET A 58 -5.90 -9.32 10.97
C MET A 58 -4.77 -10.00 10.19
N ILE A 59 -4.02 -10.89 10.83
CA ILE A 59 -2.94 -11.65 10.18
C ILE A 59 -3.51 -12.64 9.13
N ASN A 60 -4.59 -13.35 9.48
CA ASN A 60 -5.26 -14.34 8.63
C ASN A 60 -6.66 -13.84 8.25
N GLN A 61 -6.71 -12.85 7.36
CA GLN A 61 -7.94 -12.15 6.98
C GLN A 61 -9.12 -13.10 6.68
N THR A 62 -10.23 -12.84 7.35
CA THR A 62 -11.53 -13.49 7.09
C THR A 62 -12.55 -12.53 6.48
N SER A 63 -12.37 -11.21 6.70
CA SER A 63 -13.14 -10.12 6.09
C SER A 63 -12.18 -8.98 5.73
N PRO A 64 -12.38 -8.28 4.60
CA PRO A 64 -11.45 -7.25 4.16
C PRO A 64 -11.59 -5.93 4.93
N ASN A 65 -12.79 -5.56 5.35
CA ASN A 65 -13.11 -4.18 5.78
C ASN A 65 -14.00 -4.17 7.05
N GLY A 66 -14.05 -3.04 7.74
CA GLY A 66 -14.89 -2.84 8.92
C GLY A 66 -14.31 -3.45 10.20
N PHE A 67 -15.17 -3.79 11.14
CA PHE A 67 -14.80 -4.39 12.42
C PHE A 67 -15.07 -5.88 12.45
N CYS A 68 -14.13 -6.62 13.03
CA CYS A 68 -14.13 -8.07 13.17
C CYS A 68 -14.09 -8.43 14.65
N ALA A 69 -14.82 -9.48 15.02
CA ALA A 69 -14.74 -10.06 16.36
C ALA A 69 -13.55 -11.03 16.46
N TYR A 70 -12.86 -11.08 17.60
CA TYR A 70 -11.86 -12.11 17.89
C TYR A 70 -12.36 -13.10 18.95
N ASN A 71 -12.04 -14.39 18.75
CA ASN A 71 -12.26 -15.46 19.72
C ASN A 71 -10.89 -15.96 20.20
N GLY A 72 -10.29 -15.35 21.23
CA GLY A 72 -8.98 -15.78 21.76
C GLY A 72 -8.09 -14.64 22.24
N THR A 73 -6.77 -14.73 22.06
CA THR A 73 -5.83 -13.66 22.43
C THR A 73 -5.54 -12.74 21.25
N LEU A 74 -5.98 -11.47 21.34
CA LEU A 74 -5.76 -10.40 20.36
C LEU A 74 -4.33 -10.35 19.78
N ARG A 75 -3.31 -10.47 20.63
CA ARG A 75 -1.89 -10.36 20.24
C ARG A 75 -1.44 -11.36 19.18
N SER A 76 -2.08 -12.52 19.08
CA SER A 76 -1.73 -13.55 18.09
C SER A 76 -2.50 -13.41 16.78
N SER A 77 -3.52 -12.55 16.74
CA SER A 77 -4.47 -12.43 15.63
C SER A 77 -4.28 -11.14 14.81
N VAL A 78 -3.57 -10.14 15.33
CA VAL A 78 -3.38 -8.83 14.70
C VAL A 78 -1.92 -8.45 14.51
N TYR A 79 -1.64 -7.56 13.55
CA TYR A 79 -0.31 -6.95 13.42
C TYR A 79 0.04 -6.13 14.66
N THR A 80 1.19 -6.40 15.25
CA THR A 80 1.67 -5.71 16.47
C THR A 80 2.47 -4.44 16.16
N THR A 81 2.93 -4.29 14.92
CA THR A 81 3.67 -3.11 14.46
C THR A 81 2.72 -1.96 14.18
N GLY A 82 3.00 -0.77 14.71
CA GLY A 82 2.26 0.45 14.37
C GLY A 82 2.63 0.98 12.99
N CYS A 83 1.66 1.42 12.20
CA CYS A 83 1.85 2.07 10.91
C CYS A 83 2.67 3.36 10.99
N MET A 84 2.68 4.07 12.14
CA MET A 84 3.62 5.19 12.35
C MET A 84 5.08 4.76 12.29
N GLN A 85 5.39 3.54 12.76
CA GLN A 85 6.74 2.98 12.68
C GLN A 85 7.09 2.63 11.24
N VAL A 86 6.13 2.12 10.46
CA VAL A 86 6.33 1.83 9.04
C VAL A 86 6.48 3.13 8.22
N GLU A 87 5.70 4.16 8.53
CA GLU A 87 5.83 5.48 7.92
C GLU A 87 7.23 6.06 8.17
N SER A 88 7.71 6.00 9.41
CA SER A 88 9.06 6.45 9.74
C SER A 88 10.14 5.64 9.01
N TRP A 89 9.98 4.31 8.92
CA TRP A 89 10.88 3.48 8.13
C TRP A 89 10.86 3.87 6.65
N LEU A 90 9.68 4.14 6.08
CA LEU A 90 9.52 4.55 4.69
C LEU A 90 10.21 5.90 4.45
N GLN A 91 10.01 6.89 5.32
CA GLN A 91 10.66 8.20 5.21
C GLN A 91 12.19 8.07 5.26
N ASN A 92 12.72 7.22 6.14
CA ASN A 92 14.17 6.99 6.25
C ASN A 92 14.76 6.29 5.01
N ASN A 93 13.99 5.46 4.32
CA ASN A 93 14.45 4.70 3.15
C ASN A 93 13.93 5.28 1.82
N LEU A 94 13.22 6.40 1.85
CA LEU A 94 12.56 6.98 0.68
C LEU A 94 13.55 7.30 -0.44
N GLY A 95 14.77 7.74 -0.09
CA GLY A 95 15.83 8.02 -1.05
C GLY A 95 16.23 6.79 -1.88
N ILE A 96 16.26 5.59 -1.29
CA ILE A 96 16.59 4.35 -1.98
C ILE A 96 15.49 4.01 -2.99
N ILE A 97 14.22 4.12 -2.57
CA ILE A 97 13.06 3.84 -3.42
C ILE A 97 13.05 4.78 -4.62
N LEU A 98 13.22 6.08 -4.41
CA LEU A 98 13.30 7.07 -5.48
C LEU A 98 14.48 6.78 -6.42
N GLY A 99 15.63 6.38 -5.88
CA GLY A 99 16.79 5.99 -6.67
C GLY A 99 16.50 4.81 -7.61
N VAL A 100 15.83 3.76 -7.10
CA VAL A 100 15.42 2.61 -7.92
C VAL A 100 14.46 3.04 -9.02
N CYS A 101 13.44 3.84 -8.71
CA CYS A 101 12.47 4.33 -9.70
C CYS A 101 13.14 5.12 -10.84
N VAL A 102 14.07 6.03 -10.50
CA VAL A 102 14.84 6.79 -11.51
C VAL A 102 15.70 5.85 -12.36
N GLY A 103 16.35 4.86 -11.74
CA GLY A 103 17.14 3.86 -12.46
C GLY A 103 16.32 3.08 -13.49
N VAL A 104 15.12 2.63 -13.11
CA VAL A 104 14.19 1.94 -14.03
C VAL A 104 13.82 2.84 -15.20
N ALA A 105 13.43 4.10 -14.93
CA ALA A 105 13.05 5.04 -15.98
C ALA A 105 14.18 5.30 -17.00
N VAL A 106 15.43 5.37 -16.55
CA VAL A 106 16.60 5.53 -17.44
C VAL A 106 16.79 4.29 -18.31
N ILE A 107 16.68 3.09 -17.74
CA ILE A 107 16.81 1.83 -18.48
C ILE A 107 15.69 1.72 -19.54
N GLU A 108 14.45 2.06 -19.19
CA GLU A 108 13.33 2.07 -20.11
C GLU A 108 13.59 3.03 -21.29
N LEU A 109 14.08 4.25 -21.02
CA LEU A 109 14.39 5.22 -22.06
C LEU A 109 15.50 4.74 -23.00
N LEU A 110 16.56 4.13 -22.46
CA LEU A 110 17.63 3.55 -23.26
C LEU A 110 17.12 2.38 -24.12
N GLY A 111 16.26 1.53 -23.57
CA GLY A 111 15.62 0.43 -24.30
C GLY A 111 14.80 0.93 -25.50
N LEU A 112 14.02 2.00 -25.31
CA LEU A 112 13.24 2.62 -26.39
C LEU A 112 14.15 3.19 -27.49
N ILE A 113 15.21 3.91 -27.12
CA ILE A 113 16.16 4.49 -28.07
C ILE A 113 16.84 3.38 -28.89
N LEU A 114 17.38 2.35 -28.21
CA LEU A 114 18.06 1.23 -28.87
C LEU A 114 17.13 0.46 -29.80
N SER A 115 15.87 0.24 -29.40
CA SER A 115 14.86 -0.39 -30.25
C SER A 115 14.65 0.41 -31.54
N ILE A 116 14.53 1.74 -31.45
CA ILE A 116 14.35 2.61 -32.62
C ILE A 116 15.61 2.58 -33.51
N CYS A 117 16.80 2.67 -32.91
CA CYS A 117 18.06 2.61 -33.66
C CYS A 117 18.22 1.29 -34.41
N LEU A 118 17.89 0.16 -33.78
CA LEU A 118 17.93 -1.16 -34.42
C LEU A 118 16.94 -1.25 -35.58
N CYS A 119 15.69 -0.82 -35.39
CA CYS A 119 14.69 -0.80 -36.45
C CYS A 119 15.12 0.05 -37.66
N ARG A 120 15.77 1.20 -37.45
CA ARG A 120 16.30 2.02 -38.54
C ARG A 120 17.52 1.39 -39.21
N GLY A 121 18.38 0.70 -38.45
CA GLY A 121 19.53 -0.01 -38.97
C GLY A 121 19.13 -1.10 -39.98
N ILE A 122 18.21 -1.98 -39.60
CA ILE A 122 17.72 -3.06 -40.48
C ILE A 122 17.06 -2.53 -41.76
N GLN A 123 16.29 -1.44 -41.65
CA GLN A 123 15.63 -0.81 -42.79
C GLN A 123 16.63 -0.15 -43.75
N SER A 124 17.84 0.20 -43.32
CA SER A 124 18.84 0.75 -44.24
C SER A 124 19.56 -0.32 -45.06
N GLU A 125 19.69 -1.55 -44.54
CA GLU A 125 20.40 -2.64 -45.21
C GLU A 125 19.58 -3.29 -46.34
N ASP A 126 18.25 -3.39 -46.22
CA ASP A 126 17.40 -4.03 -47.25
C ASP A 126 17.16 -3.15 -48.49
N TYR A 127 17.21 -1.81 -48.36
CA TYR A 127 16.88 -0.89 -49.46
C TYR A 127 18.07 -0.63 -50.40
N THR A 128 19.28 -0.99 -49.98
CA THR A 128 20.50 -0.88 -50.81
C THR A 128 20.77 -2.15 -51.63
N LYS A 129 19.94 -3.19 -51.49
CA LYS A 129 20.12 -4.49 -52.16
C LYS A 129 19.24 -4.70 -53.40
N VAL A 130 18.52 -3.67 -53.88
CA VAL A 130 17.84 -3.72 -55.18
C VAL A 130 18.78 -3.14 -56.24
N PRO A 131 19.40 -3.97 -57.11
CA PRO A 131 20.13 -3.44 -58.25
C PRO A 131 19.14 -2.76 -59.19
N LYS A 132 19.49 -1.54 -59.64
CA LYS A 132 18.79 -0.88 -60.75
C LYS A 132 19.00 -1.65 -62.04
#